data_AF-A0A3A3GEY2-F1
#
_entry.id   AF-A0A3A3GEY2-F1
#
_cell.length_a   1.000
_cell.length_b   1.000
_cell.length_c   1.000
_cell.angle_alpha   90.00
_cell.angle_beta   90.00
_cell.angle_gamma   90.00
#
_symmetry.space_group_name_H-M   'P 1'
#
loop_
_entity.id
_entity.type
_entity.pdbx_description
1 polymer ?
#
loop_
_entity_poly.entity_id
_entity_poly.type
_entity_poly.pdbx_seq_one_letter_code
_entity_poly.pdbx_strand_id
1 'polypeptide(L)'
;MNQHQINEATFTLPTELKDKTVHMFVTSEDGPNEFNVVISRANLEAEEHLEHFKDRLVAELERALPIFELTGSIDRTLSDIPAIEIIYRWNNDGIRMHQRQVITASTQGDTDAVQALMIAATCPKPFSDHWNQVFDDLLDSIRLRQPFVEASDVGPQLEDMLDEPTATAPTDTSPTDPPYIFALAVRDRLLHIFDNEEEACRLINPIEVEDRLWEFFDCQGNPLKPDFVQPNTGIIWRSGGKYLLRECSATDRLPLSLCMDRIRQVRGKFPMNSIPAIERHFERLSLASSITMQNSDPNQ
;
A
#
# COMPACT_ATOMS: atom_id res chain seq x y z
N MET A 1 -15.93 9.08 -10.82
CA MET A 1 -15.28 9.61 -9.60
C MET A 1 -16.04 9.02 -8.43
N ASN A 2 -15.41 8.18 -7.59
CA ASN A 2 -16.14 7.43 -6.58
C ASN A 2 -16.02 8.14 -5.23
N GLN A 3 -17.14 8.50 -4.62
CA GLN A 3 -17.15 9.04 -3.27
C GLN A 3 -16.71 7.93 -2.29
N HIS A 4 -15.69 8.21 -1.50
CA HIS A 4 -15.11 7.31 -0.53
C HIS A 4 -15.33 7.86 0.88
N GLN A 5 -15.59 6.95 1.83
CA GLN A 5 -15.92 7.28 3.21
C GLN A 5 -15.06 6.46 4.17
N ILE A 6 -14.36 7.15 5.05
CA ILE A 6 -13.69 6.61 6.24
C ILE A 6 -14.42 7.11 7.50
N ASN A 7 -13.92 6.77 8.68
CA ASN A 7 -14.55 7.17 9.94
C ASN A 7 -14.51 8.70 10.15
N GLU A 8 -13.43 9.35 9.73
CA GLU A 8 -13.17 10.77 9.99
C GLU A 8 -13.60 11.70 8.84
N ALA A 9 -13.74 11.17 7.62
CA ALA A 9 -13.86 12.00 6.43
C ALA A 9 -14.58 11.31 5.26
N THR A 10 -15.06 12.15 4.36
CA THR A 10 -15.56 11.76 3.03
C THR A 10 -14.75 12.51 1.98
N PHE A 11 -14.30 11.81 0.94
CA PHE A 11 -13.52 12.40 -0.15
C PHE A 11 -13.76 11.65 -1.46
N THR A 12 -13.37 12.24 -2.58
CA THR A 12 -13.45 11.56 -3.88
C THR A 12 -12.17 10.76 -4.12
N LEU A 13 -12.29 9.45 -4.30
CA LEU A 13 -11.16 8.59 -4.66
C LEU A 13 -10.97 8.64 -6.20
N PRO A 14 -9.80 9.08 -6.69
CA PRO A 14 -9.45 9.01 -8.10
C PRO A 14 -9.53 7.58 -8.64
N THR A 15 -9.98 7.40 -9.87
CA THR A 15 -10.21 6.09 -10.50
C THR A 15 -8.93 5.28 -10.72
N GLU A 16 -7.78 5.95 -10.72
CA GLU A 16 -6.45 5.34 -10.84
C GLU A 16 -6.01 4.66 -9.52
N LEU A 17 -6.58 5.06 -8.39
CA LEU A 17 -6.25 4.51 -7.07
C LEU A 17 -7.14 3.31 -6.76
N LYS A 18 -6.51 2.20 -6.38
CA LYS A 18 -7.22 1.02 -5.88
C LYS A 18 -7.38 1.10 -4.38
N ASP A 19 -8.58 0.83 -3.89
CA ASP A 19 -8.82 0.70 -2.45
C ASP A 19 -8.17 -0.59 -1.92
N LYS A 20 -7.18 -0.41 -1.04
CA LYS A 20 -6.47 -1.47 -0.32
C LYS A 20 -6.51 -1.26 1.19
N THR A 21 -7.51 -0.53 1.66
CA THR A 21 -7.66 -0.23 3.08
C THR A 21 -7.83 -1.51 3.88
N VAL A 22 -7.14 -1.53 5.02
CA VAL A 22 -7.26 -2.56 6.05
C VAL A 22 -7.72 -1.87 7.33
N HIS A 23 -8.86 -2.29 7.88
CA HIS A 23 -9.28 -1.88 9.22
C HIS A 23 -8.78 -2.91 10.22
N MET A 24 -8.13 -2.47 11.29
CA MET A 24 -7.61 -3.34 12.34
C MET A 24 -8.13 -2.87 13.68
N PHE A 25 -8.72 -3.80 14.44
CA PHE A 25 -9.19 -3.59 15.79
C PHE A 25 -8.44 -4.54 16.73
N VAL A 26 -7.89 -3.99 17.81
CA VAL A 26 -7.03 -4.72 18.76
C VAL A 26 -7.55 -4.53 20.18
N THR A 27 -7.30 -5.51 21.05
CA THR A 27 -7.70 -5.46 22.47
C THR A 27 -6.75 -4.65 23.34
N SER A 28 -5.50 -4.46 22.92
CA SER A 28 -4.50 -3.66 23.63
C SER A 28 -3.67 -2.85 22.66
N GLU A 29 -3.35 -1.62 23.06
CA GLU A 29 -2.38 -0.76 22.36
C GLU A 29 -0.94 -1.18 22.68
N ASP A 30 -0.72 -1.68 23.90
CA ASP A 30 0.59 -2.12 24.40
C ASP A 30 0.52 -3.61 24.83
N GLY A 31 1.32 -4.47 24.19
CA GLY A 31 1.45 -5.89 24.56
C GLY A 31 0.75 -6.88 23.62
N PRO A 32 0.75 -8.19 23.97
CA PRO A 32 0.19 -9.23 23.11
C PRO A 32 -1.34 -9.13 23.04
N ASN A 33 -1.88 -9.08 21.83
CA ASN A 33 -3.32 -9.08 21.62
C ASN A 33 -3.91 -10.48 21.81
N GLU A 34 -4.89 -10.59 22.71
CA GLU A 34 -5.63 -11.84 22.92
C GLU A 34 -6.67 -12.08 21.83
N PHE A 35 -7.13 -11.00 21.19
CA PHE A 35 -8.08 -11.00 20.09
C PHE A 35 -7.83 -9.78 19.21
N ASN A 36 -7.94 -9.96 17.90
CA ASN A 36 -7.97 -8.85 16.96
C ASN A 36 -8.91 -9.18 15.79
N VAL A 37 -9.44 -8.14 15.16
CA VAL A 37 -10.25 -8.23 13.96
C VAL A 37 -9.62 -7.41 12.85
N VAL A 38 -9.46 -8.02 11.69
CA VAL A 38 -8.98 -7.36 10.47
C VAL A 38 -10.09 -7.41 9.42
N ILE A 39 -10.43 -6.26 8.87
CA ILE A 39 -11.36 -6.13 7.74
C ILE A 39 -10.57 -5.66 6.52
N SER A 40 -10.67 -6.40 5.42
CA SER A 40 -9.94 -6.11 4.18
C SER A 40 -10.79 -6.44 2.95
N ARG A 41 -10.30 -6.05 1.78
CA ARG A 41 -10.93 -6.31 0.48
C ARG A 41 -10.02 -7.10 -0.45
N ALA A 42 -10.63 -7.97 -1.24
CA ALA A 42 -9.98 -8.62 -2.38
C ALA A 42 -10.84 -8.50 -3.63
N ASN A 43 -10.22 -8.61 -4.79
CA ASN A 43 -10.96 -8.63 -6.04
C ASN A 43 -11.65 -9.99 -6.20
N LEU A 44 -12.90 -9.95 -6.63
CA LEU A 44 -13.56 -11.10 -7.25
C LEU A 44 -13.31 -11.03 -8.75
N GLU A 45 -13.03 -12.17 -9.39
CA GLU A 45 -13.04 -12.21 -10.85
C GLU A 45 -14.47 -12.09 -11.38
N ALA A 46 -14.63 -11.67 -12.65
CA ALA A 46 -15.95 -11.58 -13.27
C ALA A 46 -16.62 -12.97 -13.24
N GLU A 47 -17.85 -13.05 -12.74
CA GLU A 47 -18.63 -14.30 -12.59
C GLU A 47 -18.04 -15.30 -11.57
N GLU A 48 -17.04 -14.93 -10.77
CA GLU A 48 -16.51 -15.79 -9.71
C GLU A 48 -17.55 -15.93 -8.58
N HIS A 49 -17.99 -17.16 -8.31
CA HIS A 49 -18.84 -17.45 -7.17
C HIS A 49 -18.03 -17.46 -5.86
N LEU A 50 -18.68 -17.14 -4.75
CA LEU A 50 -18.06 -17.05 -3.43
C LEU A 50 -17.33 -18.34 -3.02
N GLU A 51 -17.84 -19.50 -3.42
CA GLU A 51 -17.20 -20.80 -3.20
C GLU A 51 -15.86 -20.95 -3.93
N HIS A 52 -15.79 -20.54 -5.20
CA HIS A 52 -14.54 -20.56 -5.96
C HIS A 52 -13.53 -19.58 -5.39
N PHE A 53 -13.99 -18.39 -4.96
CA PHE A 53 -13.16 -17.45 -4.25
C PHE A 53 -12.60 -18.03 -2.94
N LYS A 54 -13.44 -18.73 -2.16
CA LYS A 54 -13.05 -19.40 -0.92
C LYS A 54 -12.00 -20.49 -1.19
N ASP A 55 -12.21 -21.34 -2.19
CA ASP A 55 -11.25 -22.40 -2.55
C ASP A 55 -9.90 -21.82 -2.96
N ARG A 56 -9.93 -20.76 -3.78
CA ARG A 56 -8.74 -20.01 -4.14
C ARG A 56 -8.07 -19.47 -2.89
N LEU A 57 -8.76 -18.68 -2.06
CA LEU A 57 -8.21 -18.14 -0.83
C LEU A 57 -7.59 -19.21 0.09
N VAL A 58 -8.24 -20.37 0.27
CA VAL A 58 -7.70 -21.47 1.08
C VAL A 58 -6.38 -21.98 0.51
N ALA A 59 -6.30 -22.21 -0.80
CA ALA A 59 -5.05 -22.63 -1.45
C ALA A 59 -3.94 -21.57 -1.29
N GLU A 60 -4.31 -20.29 -1.31
CA GLU A 60 -3.40 -19.18 -1.08
C GLU A 60 -2.87 -19.17 0.37
N LEU A 61 -3.75 -19.38 1.35
CA LEU A 61 -3.43 -19.46 2.77
C LEU A 61 -2.54 -20.67 3.09
N GLU A 62 -2.85 -21.83 2.52
CA GLU A 62 -2.06 -23.07 2.69
C GLU A 62 -0.61 -22.88 2.23
N ARG A 63 -0.42 -22.15 1.14
CA ARG A 63 0.92 -21.84 0.62
C ARG A 63 1.64 -20.75 1.43
N ALA A 64 0.90 -19.78 1.97
CA ALA A 64 1.49 -18.60 2.61
C ALA A 64 1.78 -18.80 4.11
N LEU A 65 0.98 -19.62 4.80
CA LEU A 65 1.01 -19.72 6.25
C LEU A 65 1.74 -21.00 6.72
N PRO A 66 2.73 -20.89 7.62
CA PRO A 66 3.43 -22.06 8.14
C PRO A 66 2.50 -23.00 8.89
N ILE A 67 2.58 -24.31 8.61
CA ILE A 67 1.78 -25.36 9.27
C ILE A 67 0.28 -25.02 9.21
N PHE A 68 -0.20 -24.56 8.06
CA PHE A 68 -1.61 -24.25 7.87
C PHE A 68 -2.49 -25.50 8.06
N GLU A 69 -3.67 -25.30 8.65
CA GLU A 69 -4.67 -26.34 8.85
C GLU A 69 -6.06 -25.72 8.76
N LEU A 70 -6.79 -26.01 7.68
CA LEU A 70 -8.22 -25.70 7.59
C LEU A 70 -9.00 -26.70 8.44
N THR A 71 -9.76 -26.18 9.40
CA THR A 71 -10.51 -26.98 10.38
C THR A 71 -12.02 -26.92 10.20
N GLY A 72 -12.53 -25.97 9.42
CA GLY A 72 -13.95 -25.86 9.13
C GLY A 72 -14.27 -24.87 8.01
N SER A 73 -15.43 -25.05 7.40
CA SER A 73 -16.07 -24.13 6.47
C SER A 73 -17.57 -24.14 6.78
N ILE A 74 -18.17 -22.97 6.91
CA ILE A 74 -19.57 -22.80 7.34
C ILE A 74 -20.24 -21.79 6.42
N ASP A 75 -21.33 -22.19 5.78
CA ASP A 75 -22.21 -21.26 5.09
C ASP A 75 -22.96 -20.41 6.11
N ARG A 76 -22.92 -19.10 5.94
CA ARG A 76 -23.64 -18.16 6.79
C ARG A 76 -24.18 -16.99 5.98
N THR A 77 -24.81 -16.05 6.67
CA THR A 77 -25.28 -14.80 6.08
C THR A 77 -24.61 -13.63 6.79
N LEU A 78 -24.31 -12.57 6.03
CA LEU A 78 -23.85 -11.29 6.57
C LEU A 78 -24.73 -10.19 5.96
N SER A 79 -25.44 -9.40 6.78
CA SER A 79 -26.44 -8.44 6.27
C SER A 79 -27.42 -9.06 5.26
N ASP A 80 -27.95 -10.25 5.57
CA ASP A 80 -28.90 -11.02 4.75
C ASP A 80 -28.39 -11.50 3.38
N ILE A 81 -27.11 -11.29 3.05
CA ILE A 81 -26.49 -11.84 1.84
C ILE A 81 -25.61 -13.06 2.14
N PRO A 82 -25.41 -13.97 1.15
CA PRO A 82 -24.56 -15.14 1.33
C PRO A 82 -23.14 -14.78 1.77
N ALA A 83 -22.62 -15.53 2.73
CA ALA A 83 -21.27 -15.43 3.23
C ALA A 83 -20.72 -16.83 3.54
N ILE A 84 -19.40 -16.98 3.47
CA ILE A 84 -18.72 -18.21 3.88
C ILE A 84 -17.76 -17.88 5.01
N GLU A 85 -17.82 -18.63 6.09
CA GLU A 85 -16.81 -18.62 7.14
C GLU A 85 -15.85 -19.78 6.99
N ILE A 86 -14.55 -19.50 6.92
CA ILE A 86 -13.50 -20.51 7.06
C ILE A 86 -12.87 -20.42 8.45
N ILE A 87 -12.57 -21.57 9.03
CA ILE A 87 -11.96 -21.68 10.35
C ILE A 87 -10.65 -22.45 10.20
N TYR A 88 -9.54 -21.83 10.55
CA TYR A 88 -8.22 -22.44 10.34
C TYR A 88 -7.22 -22.05 11.42
N ARG A 89 -6.08 -22.74 11.40
CA ARG A 89 -4.96 -22.51 12.31
C ARG A 89 -3.66 -22.48 11.54
N TRP A 90 -2.70 -21.74 12.05
CA TRP A 90 -1.37 -21.65 11.46
C TRP A 90 -0.33 -21.31 12.53
N ASN A 91 0.95 -21.42 12.21
CA ASN A 91 2.04 -21.15 13.12
C ASN A 91 2.70 -19.81 12.83
N ASN A 92 2.73 -18.94 13.84
CA ASN A 92 3.43 -17.66 13.82
C ASN A 92 4.54 -17.66 14.88
N ASP A 93 5.80 -17.75 14.48
CA ASP A 93 6.96 -17.78 15.40
C ASP A 93 6.80 -18.77 16.57
N GLY A 94 6.21 -19.93 16.30
CA GLY A 94 5.98 -20.99 17.29
C GLY A 94 4.67 -20.88 18.06
N ILE A 95 3.88 -19.82 17.84
CA ILE A 95 2.53 -19.65 18.40
C ILE A 95 1.51 -20.20 17.40
N ARG A 96 0.66 -21.12 17.86
CA ARG A 96 -0.45 -21.65 17.07
C ARG A 96 -1.59 -20.61 17.05
N MET A 97 -1.67 -19.84 15.98
CA MET A 97 -2.73 -18.85 15.76
C MET A 97 -4.02 -19.56 15.36
N HIS A 98 -5.14 -19.11 15.91
CA HIS A 98 -6.50 -19.57 15.60
C HIS A 98 -7.24 -18.45 14.90
N GLN A 99 -7.87 -18.76 13.76
CA GLN A 99 -8.49 -17.76 12.90
C GLN A 99 -9.89 -18.20 12.45
N ARG A 100 -10.85 -17.27 12.57
CA ARG A 100 -12.19 -17.34 11.96
C ARG A 100 -12.26 -16.22 10.93
N GLN A 101 -12.56 -16.55 9.67
CA GLN A 101 -12.60 -15.55 8.59
C GLN A 101 -13.89 -15.68 7.79
N VAL A 102 -14.69 -14.61 7.80
CA VAL A 102 -15.93 -14.49 7.03
C VAL A 102 -15.67 -13.74 5.73
N ILE A 103 -16.25 -14.25 4.65
CA ILE A 103 -16.07 -13.75 3.28
C ILE A 103 -17.46 -13.52 2.71
N THR A 104 -17.70 -12.35 2.11
CA THR A 104 -18.93 -12.08 1.35
C THR A 104 -18.64 -11.19 0.15
N ALA A 105 -19.50 -11.24 -0.86
CA ALA A 105 -19.42 -10.33 -2.01
C ALA A 105 -20.05 -8.98 -1.67
N SER A 106 -19.39 -7.88 -2.04
CA SER A 106 -19.85 -6.50 -1.87
C SER A 106 -19.60 -5.73 -3.15
N THR A 107 -20.47 -4.78 -3.49
CA THR A 107 -20.19 -3.79 -4.52
C THR A 107 -19.38 -2.63 -3.95
N GLN A 108 -18.60 -1.98 -4.80
CA GLN A 108 -17.85 -0.77 -4.45
C GLN A 108 -18.54 0.48 -5.03
N GLY A 109 -19.37 1.16 -4.24
CA GLY A 109 -19.98 2.42 -4.69
C GLY A 109 -20.86 2.24 -5.94
N ASP A 110 -20.95 3.27 -6.78
CA ASP A 110 -21.69 3.26 -8.05
C ASP A 110 -20.99 2.47 -9.18
N THR A 111 -20.08 1.56 -8.85
CA THR A 111 -19.45 0.68 -9.86
C THR A 111 -19.97 -0.74 -9.73
N ASP A 112 -20.26 -1.38 -10.86
CA ASP A 112 -20.61 -2.82 -10.95
C ASP A 112 -19.45 -3.76 -10.57
N ALA A 113 -18.34 -3.22 -10.05
CA ALA A 113 -17.19 -4.00 -9.61
C ALA A 113 -17.50 -4.70 -8.29
N VAL A 114 -17.61 -6.02 -8.37
CA VAL A 114 -17.80 -6.91 -7.20
C VAL A 114 -16.45 -7.19 -6.55
N GLN A 115 -16.39 -7.05 -5.22
CA GLN A 115 -15.23 -7.35 -4.39
C GLN A 115 -15.61 -8.32 -3.28
N ALA A 116 -14.65 -9.11 -2.81
CA ALA A 116 -14.79 -9.84 -1.57
C ALA A 116 -14.49 -8.92 -0.38
N LEU A 117 -15.45 -8.76 0.53
CA LEU A 117 -15.22 -8.26 1.87
C LEU A 117 -14.79 -9.43 2.75
N MET A 118 -13.64 -9.29 3.43
CA MET A 118 -13.09 -10.31 4.31
C MET A 118 -12.94 -9.76 5.72
N ILE A 119 -13.47 -10.49 6.70
CA ILE A 119 -13.46 -10.13 8.12
C ILE A 119 -12.82 -11.30 8.87
N ALA A 120 -11.61 -11.10 9.37
CA ALA A 120 -10.84 -12.13 10.05
C ALA A 120 -10.65 -11.80 11.53
N ALA A 121 -11.13 -12.66 12.42
CA ALA A 121 -10.79 -12.64 13.83
C ALA A 121 -9.63 -13.59 14.12
N THR A 122 -8.67 -13.15 14.93
CA THR A 122 -7.45 -13.92 15.24
C THR A 122 -7.18 -13.97 16.75
N CYS A 123 -6.89 -15.16 17.28
CA CYS A 123 -6.47 -15.39 18.67
C CYS A 123 -5.16 -16.21 18.73
N PRO A 124 -4.25 -15.94 19.69
CA PRO A 124 -3.07 -16.77 19.95
C PRO A 124 -3.39 -18.03 20.78
N LYS A 125 -4.65 -18.19 21.20
CA LYS A 125 -5.23 -19.35 21.88
C LYS A 125 -6.50 -19.77 21.14
N PRO A 126 -7.03 -20.99 21.36
CA PRO A 126 -8.37 -21.33 20.87
C PRO A 126 -9.40 -20.28 21.28
N PHE A 127 -10.35 -19.99 20.39
CA PHE A 127 -11.45 -19.07 20.69
C PHE A 127 -12.20 -19.55 21.94
N SER A 128 -12.31 -18.67 22.94
CA SER A 128 -13.18 -18.88 24.09
C SER A 128 -14.63 -18.61 23.72
N ASP A 129 -15.57 -19.05 24.56
CA ASP A 129 -17.00 -18.72 24.39
C ASP A 129 -17.22 -17.21 24.32
N HIS A 130 -16.47 -16.44 25.12
CA HIS A 130 -16.51 -14.98 25.08
C HIS A 130 -16.07 -14.42 23.72
N TRP A 131 -14.91 -14.85 23.19
CA TRP A 131 -14.42 -14.33 21.90
C TRP A 131 -15.24 -14.83 20.70
N ASN A 132 -15.85 -16.00 20.80
CA ASN A 132 -16.84 -16.44 19.83
C ASN A 132 -18.04 -15.48 19.82
N GLN A 133 -18.62 -15.21 20.98
CA GLN A 133 -19.77 -14.31 21.09
C GLN A 133 -19.45 -12.90 20.60
N VAL A 134 -18.30 -12.33 20.99
CA VAL A 134 -17.88 -10.99 20.54
C VAL A 134 -17.76 -10.93 19.02
N PHE A 135 -17.20 -11.96 18.39
CA PHE A 135 -17.07 -11.98 16.94
C PHE A 135 -18.41 -12.15 16.24
N ASP A 136 -19.27 -13.02 16.74
CA ASP A 136 -20.61 -13.23 16.18
C ASP A 136 -21.50 -11.97 16.36
N ASP A 137 -21.44 -11.30 17.51
CA ASP A 137 -22.12 -10.01 17.73
C ASP A 137 -21.62 -8.92 16.77
N LEU A 138 -20.30 -8.87 16.51
CA LEU A 138 -19.72 -7.96 15.54
C LEU A 138 -20.27 -8.24 14.14
N LEU A 139 -20.27 -9.50 13.69
CA LEU A 139 -20.80 -9.89 12.39
C LEU A 139 -22.29 -9.55 12.26
N ASP A 140 -23.09 -9.81 13.30
CA ASP A 140 -24.52 -9.50 13.34
C ASP A 140 -24.80 -7.99 13.32
N SER A 141 -23.85 -7.17 13.80
CA SER A 141 -23.95 -5.70 13.76
C SER A 141 -23.64 -5.09 12.40
N ILE A 142 -22.96 -5.83 11.51
CA ILE A 142 -22.53 -5.29 10.22
C ILE A 142 -23.74 -4.98 9.34
N ARG A 143 -23.70 -3.81 8.72
CA ARG A 143 -24.66 -3.34 7.71
C ARG A 143 -23.88 -2.94 6.47
N LEU A 144 -24.03 -3.71 5.39
CA LEU A 144 -23.41 -3.38 4.11
C LEU A 144 -24.10 -2.15 3.51
N ARG A 145 -23.31 -1.14 3.12
CA ARG A 145 -23.82 0.11 2.53
C ARG A 145 -24.50 -0.10 1.18
N GLN A 146 -24.04 -1.08 0.42
CA GLN A 146 -24.65 -1.54 -0.82
C GLN A 146 -24.51 -3.06 -0.86
N PRO A 147 -25.57 -3.82 -0.55
CA PRO A 147 -25.55 -5.27 -0.76
C PRO A 147 -25.49 -5.54 -2.27
N PHE A 148 -24.57 -6.40 -2.71
CA PHE A 148 -24.67 -6.94 -4.06
C PHE A 148 -25.89 -7.84 -4.13
N VAL A 149 -26.90 -7.41 -4.87
CA VAL A 149 -28.07 -8.21 -5.24
C VAL A 149 -27.91 -8.46 -6.73
N GLU A 150 -27.93 -9.73 -7.16
CA GLU A 150 -27.90 -10.07 -8.59
C GLU A 150 -28.99 -9.27 -9.33
N ALA A 151 -28.57 -8.43 -10.27
CA ALA A 151 -29.37 -7.30 -10.74
C ALA A 151 -30.53 -7.71 -11.68
N SER A 152 -31.65 -7.00 -11.55
CA SER A 152 -32.58 -6.73 -12.65
C SER A 152 -32.73 -5.21 -12.83
N ASP A 153 -32.19 -4.74 -13.96
CA ASP A 153 -32.58 -3.62 -14.83
C ASP A 153 -32.91 -2.21 -14.26
N VAL A 154 -32.09 -1.21 -14.66
CA VAL A 154 -32.45 0.04 -15.38
C VAL A 154 -31.42 1.15 -15.10
N GLY A 155 -30.96 1.80 -16.18
CA GLY A 155 -29.84 2.74 -16.28
C GLY A 155 -30.05 4.23 -15.90
N PRO A 156 -29.12 5.13 -16.30
CA PRO A 156 -28.57 6.22 -15.46
C PRO A 156 -28.78 7.66 -15.99
N GLN A 157 -28.58 8.72 -15.16
CA GLN A 157 -28.30 10.13 -15.62
C GLN A 157 -27.51 11.01 -14.60
N LEU A 158 -26.27 11.40 -14.98
CA LEU A 158 -25.54 12.71 -15.02
C LEU A 158 -26.06 13.94 -14.21
N GLU A 159 -25.33 14.99 -13.78
CA GLU A 159 -23.93 15.52 -13.78
C GLU A 159 -23.93 16.82 -12.88
N ASP A 160 -22.74 17.34 -12.48
CA ASP A 160 -22.22 18.70 -12.82
C ASP A 160 -21.56 19.62 -11.72
N MET A 161 -20.46 20.28 -12.16
CA MET A 161 -19.84 21.60 -11.81
C MET A 161 -18.73 21.82 -10.74
N LEU A 162 -17.74 22.65 -11.16
CA LEU A 162 -16.40 23.02 -10.63
C LEU A 162 -16.36 24.40 -9.91
N ASP A 163 -15.28 24.70 -9.13
CA ASP A 163 -14.45 25.93 -9.25
C ASP A 163 -13.28 26.06 -8.22
N GLU A 164 -12.17 26.67 -8.65
CA GLU A 164 -10.90 27.04 -7.96
C GLU A 164 -10.80 28.58 -7.82
N PRO A 165 -10.03 29.20 -6.86
CA PRO A 165 -8.75 29.83 -7.24
C PRO A 165 -7.65 30.12 -6.13
N THR A 166 -6.38 30.03 -6.57
CA THR A 166 -5.23 30.99 -6.47
C THR A 166 -4.37 31.18 -5.17
N ALA A 167 -3.05 31.27 -5.44
CA ALA A 167 -1.85 31.22 -4.59
C ALA A 167 -1.40 32.50 -3.83
N THR A 168 -0.50 32.36 -2.84
CA THR A 168 0.64 33.29 -2.59
C THR A 168 1.75 32.65 -1.72
N ALA A 169 3.03 32.95 -2.01
CA ALA A 169 4.27 32.70 -1.24
C ALA A 169 4.90 34.08 -0.87
N PRO A 170 6.07 34.27 -0.17
CA PRO A 170 7.21 33.36 0.13
C PRO A 170 7.76 33.49 1.59
N THR A 171 8.86 32.85 2.03
CA THR A 171 10.25 33.39 2.00
C THR A 171 11.28 32.37 2.55
N ASP A 172 12.48 32.45 1.99
CA ASP A 172 13.77 31.77 2.23
C ASP A 172 14.16 31.32 3.65
N THR A 173 14.89 30.20 3.69
CA THR A 173 16.18 30.10 4.41
C THR A 173 16.95 28.87 3.90
N SER A 174 18.19 29.07 3.44
CA SER A 174 19.11 28.00 3.02
C SER A 174 19.49 27.10 4.21
N PRO A 175 19.61 25.78 4.00
CA PRO A 175 20.81 25.11 4.48
C PRO A 175 21.35 24.03 3.54
N THR A 176 22.67 23.86 3.64
CA THR A 176 23.51 22.71 3.26
C THR A 176 22.71 21.45 2.89
N ASP A 177 22.82 21.01 1.63
CA ASP A 177 21.97 19.95 1.07
C ASP A 177 22.00 18.70 1.97
N PRO A 178 20.88 18.34 2.63
CA PRO A 178 20.76 17.08 3.34
C PRO A 178 20.87 15.91 2.34
N PRO A 179 21.24 14.70 2.78
CA PRO A 179 21.48 13.56 1.90
C PRO A 179 20.16 13.02 1.33
N TYR A 180 19.59 13.76 0.38
CA TYR A 180 18.34 13.38 -0.25
C TYR A 180 18.47 12.03 -0.94
N ILE A 181 17.44 11.21 -0.81
CA ILE A 181 17.22 10.08 -1.69
C ILE A 181 16.05 10.42 -2.60
N PHE A 182 16.30 10.35 -3.90
CA PHE A 182 15.25 10.45 -4.89
C PHE A 182 14.75 9.04 -5.24
N ALA A 183 13.45 8.82 -5.17
CA ALA A 183 12.83 7.57 -5.59
C ALA A 183 11.73 7.86 -6.61
N LEU A 184 11.92 7.40 -7.84
CA LEU A 184 10.96 7.55 -8.93
C LEU A 184 10.02 6.34 -8.93
N ALA A 185 8.73 6.59 -8.65
CA ALA A 185 7.67 5.61 -8.90
C ALA A 185 7.44 5.54 -10.41
N VAL A 186 7.94 4.49 -11.06
CA VAL A 186 8.04 4.39 -12.53
C VAL A 186 6.66 4.45 -13.20
N ARG A 187 5.65 3.80 -12.59
CA ARG A 187 4.28 3.76 -13.13
C ARG A 187 3.59 5.11 -13.06
N ASP A 188 3.72 5.78 -11.93
CA ASP A 188 2.98 7.00 -11.62
C ASP A 188 3.75 8.25 -12.07
N ARG A 189 5.02 8.09 -12.47
CA ARG A 189 5.89 9.18 -12.88
C ARG A 189 6.02 10.26 -11.81
N LEU A 190 6.00 9.82 -10.55
CA LEU A 190 6.06 10.65 -9.35
C LEU A 190 7.44 10.47 -8.71
N LEU A 191 8.18 11.57 -8.58
CA LEU A 191 9.47 11.56 -7.89
C LEU A 191 9.25 11.89 -6.41
N HIS A 192 9.56 10.94 -5.54
CA HIS A 192 9.62 11.12 -4.09
C HIS A 192 11.01 11.57 -3.67
N ILE A 193 11.07 12.49 -2.72
CA ILE A 193 12.33 12.97 -2.12
C ILE A 193 12.27 12.72 -0.62
N PHE A 194 13.16 11.86 -0.14
CA PHE A 194 13.32 11.52 1.26
C PHE A 194 14.54 12.21 1.85
N ASP A 195 14.54 12.46 3.15
CA ASP A 195 15.61 13.16 3.84
C ASP A 195 16.89 12.31 3.94
N ASN A 196 16.75 10.98 3.86
CA ASN A 196 17.85 10.00 3.88
C ASN A 196 17.38 8.60 3.41
N GLU A 197 18.34 7.67 3.26
CA GLU A 197 18.10 6.28 2.88
C GLU A 197 17.23 5.52 3.86
N GLU A 198 17.43 5.70 5.17
CA GLU A 198 16.64 5.01 6.19
C GLU A 198 15.15 5.34 6.06
N GLU A 199 14.83 6.62 5.84
CA GLU A 199 13.47 7.07 5.61
C GLU A 199 12.89 6.48 4.32
N ALA A 200 13.64 6.48 3.21
CA ALA A 200 13.21 5.90 1.94
C ALA A 200 12.91 4.39 2.07
N CYS A 201 13.81 3.63 2.68
CA CYS A 201 13.66 2.18 2.88
C CYS A 201 12.55 1.82 3.89
N ARG A 202 12.25 2.70 4.84
CA ARG A 202 11.17 2.52 5.81
C ARG A 202 9.79 2.81 5.20
N LEU A 203 9.69 3.81 4.31
CA LEU A 203 8.42 4.30 3.79
C LEU A 203 7.99 3.65 2.48
N ILE A 204 8.93 3.14 1.67
CA ILE A 204 8.61 2.48 0.40
C ILE A 204 8.41 0.98 0.65
N ASN A 205 7.33 0.45 0.09
CA ASN A 205 6.99 -0.96 0.25
C ASN A 205 8.06 -1.87 -0.43
N PRO A 206 8.76 -2.74 0.33
CA PRO A 206 9.77 -3.65 -0.21
C PRO A 206 9.28 -4.57 -1.33
N ILE A 207 7.98 -4.83 -1.38
CA ILE A 207 7.33 -5.62 -2.43
C ILE A 207 7.36 -4.90 -3.78
N GLU A 208 7.04 -3.62 -3.78
CA GLU A 208 7.05 -2.81 -5.00
C GLU A 208 8.47 -2.59 -5.52
N VAL A 209 9.44 -2.57 -4.61
CA VAL A 209 10.87 -2.48 -4.90
C VAL A 209 11.37 -3.75 -5.60
N GLU A 210 10.99 -4.91 -5.10
CA GLU A 210 11.30 -6.20 -5.74
C GLU A 210 10.64 -6.32 -7.12
N ASP A 211 9.40 -5.83 -7.26
CA ASP A 211 8.65 -5.79 -8.52
C ASP A 211 9.15 -4.71 -9.51
N ARG A 212 10.25 -4.02 -9.17
CA ARG A 212 10.90 -2.98 -9.99
C ARG A 212 9.98 -1.81 -10.36
N LEU A 213 9.05 -1.47 -9.46
CA LEU A 213 8.18 -0.31 -9.62
C LEU A 213 8.86 1.01 -9.20
N TRP A 214 10.04 0.91 -8.59
CA TRP A 214 10.82 2.03 -8.08
C TRP A 214 12.23 2.06 -8.66
N GLU A 215 12.66 3.25 -9.08
CA GLU A 215 14.04 3.59 -9.40
C GLU A 215 14.59 4.53 -8.34
N PHE A 216 15.79 4.28 -7.83
CA PHE A 216 16.39 5.03 -6.73
C PHE A 216 17.63 5.80 -7.20
N PHE A 217 17.83 6.98 -6.64
CA PHE A 217 19.00 7.81 -6.91
C PHE A 217 19.51 8.48 -5.64
N ASP A 218 20.83 8.65 -5.56
CA ASP A 218 21.46 9.42 -4.50
C ASP A 218 21.22 10.92 -4.66
N CYS A 219 21.73 11.72 -3.72
CA CYS A 219 21.57 13.18 -3.75
C CYS A 219 22.20 13.85 -4.99
N GLN A 220 23.07 13.16 -5.71
CA GLN A 220 23.69 13.65 -6.95
C GLN A 220 22.92 13.20 -8.21
N GLY A 221 21.88 12.38 -8.04
CA GLY A 221 21.11 11.80 -9.14
C GLY A 221 21.75 10.55 -9.76
N ASN A 222 22.76 9.96 -9.11
CA ASN A 222 23.36 8.70 -9.56
C ASN A 222 22.44 7.53 -9.19
N PRO A 223 22.33 6.51 -10.05
CA PRO A 223 21.43 5.39 -9.81
C PRO A 223 21.89 4.50 -8.66
N LEU A 224 20.95 4.16 -7.80
CA LEU A 224 21.09 3.19 -6.71
C LEU A 224 20.31 1.91 -7.05
N LYS A 225 20.71 0.80 -6.45
CA LYS A 225 20.00 -0.48 -6.52
C LYS A 225 19.60 -0.97 -5.13
N PRO A 226 18.40 -1.55 -4.98
CA PRO A 226 18.02 -2.21 -3.74
C PRO A 226 18.78 -3.54 -3.58
N ASP A 227 19.25 -3.80 -2.37
CA ASP A 227 19.89 -5.04 -1.93
C ASP A 227 19.12 -5.60 -0.73
N PHE A 228 18.39 -6.71 -0.94
CA PHE A 228 17.50 -7.28 0.07
C PHE A 228 18.29 -8.05 1.13
N VAL A 229 18.44 -7.44 2.31
CA VAL A 229 19.04 -8.07 3.51
C VAL A 229 18.08 -9.03 4.21
N GLN A 230 16.78 -8.83 4.00
CA GLN A 230 15.73 -9.78 4.35
C GLN A 230 14.80 -9.87 3.14
N PRO A 231 14.62 -11.04 2.51
CA PRO A 231 13.79 -11.17 1.32
C PRO A 231 12.31 -10.94 1.64
N ASN A 232 11.56 -10.49 0.64
CA ASN A 232 10.10 -10.55 0.73
C ASN A 232 9.66 -12.01 0.84
N THR A 233 8.58 -12.26 1.55
CA THR A 233 8.01 -13.60 1.70
C THR A 233 6.55 -13.60 1.30
N GLY A 234 6.00 -14.76 0.94
CA GLY A 234 4.61 -14.89 0.48
C GLY A 234 4.43 -14.48 -0.99
N ILE A 235 3.29 -14.85 -1.57
CA ILE A 235 2.94 -14.54 -2.97
C ILE A 235 1.64 -13.73 -3.05
N ILE A 236 0.77 -13.80 -2.04
CA ILE A 236 -0.55 -13.14 -2.03
C ILE A 236 -0.72 -12.26 -0.80
N TRP A 237 -0.36 -12.77 0.37
CA TRP A 237 -0.02 -11.96 1.53
C TRP A 237 1.50 -11.81 1.55
N ARG A 238 2.01 -10.96 0.66
CA ARG A 238 3.44 -10.67 0.65
C ARG A 238 3.77 -9.90 1.92
N SER A 239 4.70 -10.42 2.70
CA SER A 239 5.30 -9.69 3.81
C SER A 239 6.54 -9.00 3.27
N GLY A 240 6.56 -7.68 3.41
CA GLY A 240 7.71 -6.86 3.02
C GLY A 240 8.94 -7.28 3.82
N GLY A 241 10.02 -7.58 3.11
CA GLY A 241 11.34 -7.80 3.66
C GLY A 241 12.01 -6.48 4.05
N LYS A 242 13.34 -6.47 4.05
CA LYS A 242 14.15 -5.27 4.27
C LYS A 242 15.22 -5.19 3.21
N TYR A 243 15.45 -4.00 2.69
CA TYR A 243 16.49 -3.74 1.71
C TYR A 243 17.30 -2.51 2.11
N LEU A 244 18.52 -2.44 1.59
CA LEU A 244 19.40 -1.28 1.65
C LEU A 244 19.63 -0.77 0.22
N LEU A 245 19.98 0.50 0.08
CA LEU A 245 20.35 1.06 -1.21
C LEU A 245 21.88 0.96 -1.38
N ARG A 246 22.31 0.49 -2.54
CA ARG A 246 23.72 0.35 -2.90
C ARG A 246 24.01 1.09 -4.18
N GLU A 247 25.22 1.61 -4.28
CA GLU A 247 25.73 2.17 -5.52
C GLU A 247 25.70 1.11 -6.63
N CYS A 248 25.29 1.55 -7.82
CA CYS A 248 25.31 0.75 -9.04
C CYS A 248 26.25 1.41 -10.05
N SER A 249 26.96 0.63 -10.86
CA SER A 249 27.73 1.21 -11.95
C SER A 249 26.81 1.95 -12.91
N ALA A 250 27.16 3.19 -13.24
CA ALA A 250 26.39 4.07 -14.14
C ALA A 250 26.18 3.50 -15.56
N THR A 251 26.86 2.42 -15.91
CA THR A 251 26.72 1.72 -17.19
C THR A 251 25.42 0.92 -17.30
N ASP A 252 24.78 0.58 -16.17
CA ASP A 252 23.60 -0.31 -16.16
C ASP A 252 22.27 0.44 -16.03
N ARG A 253 22.28 1.71 -15.62
CA ARG A 253 21.06 2.52 -15.38
C ARG A 253 21.29 3.99 -15.72
N LEU A 254 20.25 4.65 -16.23
CA LEU A 254 20.29 6.08 -16.54
C LEU A 254 20.27 6.90 -15.24
N PRO A 255 21.03 8.01 -15.15
CA PRO A 255 20.92 8.96 -14.03
C PRO A 255 19.58 9.71 -14.05
N LEU A 256 19.22 10.29 -12.90
CA LEU A 256 17.95 11.00 -12.72
C LEU A 256 17.78 12.17 -13.69
N SER A 257 18.85 12.89 -14.01
CA SER A 257 18.85 14.01 -14.96
C SER A 257 18.34 13.61 -16.36
N LEU A 258 18.58 12.37 -16.78
CA LEU A 258 18.09 11.82 -18.05
C LEU A 258 16.70 11.19 -17.96
N CYS A 259 16.13 11.15 -16.76
CA CYS A 259 14.78 10.64 -16.50
C CYS A 259 13.78 11.78 -16.20
N MET A 260 14.23 13.04 -16.18
CA MET A 260 13.41 14.20 -15.79
C MET A 260 12.17 14.39 -16.68
N ASP A 261 12.27 14.07 -17.96
CA ASP A 261 11.15 14.10 -18.93
C ASP A 261 10.06 13.06 -18.60
N ARG A 262 10.42 12.02 -17.85
CA ARG A 262 9.49 11.01 -17.36
C ARG A 262 8.81 11.44 -16.08
N ILE A 263 9.20 12.53 -15.42
CA ILE A 263 8.62 12.97 -14.16
C ILE A 263 7.44 13.91 -14.45
N ARG A 264 6.27 13.56 -13.94
CA ARG A 264 5.06 14.39 -14.05
C ARG A 264 4.77 15.16 -12.77
N GLN A 265 5.19 14.63 -11.63
CA GLN A 265 4.90 15.19 -10.32
C GLN A 265 6.08 14.96 -9.38
N VAL A 266 6.18 15.81 -8.36
CA VAL A 266 7.23 15.74 -7.33
C VAL A 266 6.55 15.77 -5.96
N ARG A 267 6.95 14.86 -5.08
CA ARG A 267 6.55 14.84 -3.66
C ARG A 267 7.79 14.89 -2.80
N GLY A 268 8.09 16.07 -2.28
CA GLY A 268 9.15 16.30 -1.32
C GLY A 268 8.84 17.51 -0.45
N LYS A 269 9.67 17.73 0.56
CA LYS A 269 9.58 18.91 1.43
C LYS A 269 10.25 20.09 0.74
N PHE A 270 9.85 21.31 1.10
CA PHE A 270 10.59 22.50 0.67
C PHE A 270 12.07 22.39 1.13
N PRO A 271 13.06 22.76 0.29
CA PRO A 271 12.92 23.36 -1.04
C PRO A 271 12.70 22.35 -2.18
N MET A 272 12.87 21.05 -1.93
CA MET A 272 12.83 19.97 -2.91
C MET A 272 11.40 19.45 -3.14
N ASN A 273 10.47 20.32 -3.49
CA ASN A 273 9.06 19.97 -3.68
C ASN A 273 8.52 20.24 -5.09
N SER A 274 9.40 20.57 -6.05
CA SER A 274 9.01 20.84 -7.44
C SER A 274 10.11 20.49 -8.44
N ILE A 275 9.74 20.22 -9.70
CA ILE A 275 10.70 19.92 -10.79
C ILE A 275 11.73 21.05 -10.93
N PRO A 276 11.34 22.35 -11.01
CA PRO A 276 12.32 23.42 -11.11
C PRO A 276 13.26 23.53 -9.90
N ALA A 277 12.84 23.09 -8.71
CA ALA A 277 13.72 23.08 -7.54
C ALA A 277 14.79 21.98 -7.63
N ILE A 278 14.43 20.81 -8.16
CA ILE A 278 15.36 19.70 -8.40
C ILE A 278 16.34 20.06 -9.51
N GLU A 279 15.87 20.64 -10.62
CA GLU A 279 16.73 21.10 -11.71
C GLU A 279 17.76 22.11 -11.20
N ARG A 280 17.32 23.10 -10.42
CA ARG A 280 18.23 24.06 -9.77
C ARG A 280 19.21 23.39 -8.81
N HIS A 281 18.80 22.35 -8.10
CA HIS A 281 19.72 21.59 -7.24
C HIS A 281 20.81 20.90 -8.06
N PHE A 282 20.49 20.26 -9.18
CA PHE A 282 21.49 19.67 -10.07
C PHE A 282 22.37 20.71 -10.78
N GLU A 283 21.81 21.85 -11.16
CA GLU A 283 22.60 22.98 -11.68
C GLU A 283 23.62 23.47 -10.63
N ARG A 284 23.20 23.61 -9.36
CA ARG A 284 24.11 23.97 -8.25
C ARG A 284 25.22 22.93 -8.07
N LEU A 285 24.91 21.64 -8.10
CA LEU A 285 25.90 20.57 -7.97
C LEU A 285 26.90 20.55 -9.14
N SER A 286 26.43 20.79 -10.37
CA SER A 286 27.29 20.89 -11.57
C SER A 286 28.22 22.10 -11.50
N LEU A 287 27.72 23.26 -11.05
CA LEU A 287 28.51 24.47 -10.86
C LEU A 287 29.55 24.31 -9.75
N ALA A 288 29.18 23.70 -8.62
CA ALA A 288 30.11 23.41 -7.52
C ALA A 288 31.25 22.48 -7.98
N SER A 289 30.94 21.42 -8.72
CA SER A 289 31.94 20.49 -9.27
C SER A 289 32.89 21.17 -10.27
N SER A 290 32.39 22.12 -11.07
CA SER A 290 33.19 22.89 -12.04
C SER A 290 34.16 23.86 -11.36
N ILE A 291 33.72 24.51 -10.28
CA ILE A 291 34.55 25.43 -9.48
C ILE A 291 35.65 24.65 -8.72
N THR A 292 35.36 23.45 -8.21
CA THR A 292 36.36 22.60 -7.58
C THR A 292 37.42 22.12 -8.57
N MET A 293 37.06 21.81 -9.82
CA MET A 293 38.05 21.43 -10.84
C MET A 293 38.94 22.60 -11.31
N GLN A 294 38.41 23.83 -11.41
CA GLN A 294 39.22 25.02 -11.74
C GLN A 294 40.20 25.45 -10.63
N ASN A 295 39.90 25.13 -9.36
CA ASN A 295 40.80 25.40 -8.24
C ASN A 295 41.79 24.26 -7.94
N SER A 296 41.75 23.17 -8.72
CA SER A 296 42.63 22.01 -8.55
C SER A 296 43.79 21.98 -9.55
N ASP A 297 44.04 23.08 -10.28
CA ASP A 297 45.19 23.20 -11.19
C ASP A 297 46.46 23.51 -10.36
N PRO A 298 47.41 22.57 -10.21
CA PRO A 298 48.66 22.82 -9.50
C PRO A 298 49.66 23.34 -10.53
N ASN A 299 49.42 24.53 -11.07
CA ASN A 299 50.44 25.24 -11.83
C ASN A 299 50.24 26.77 -11.75
N GLN A 300 50.29 27.28 -10.52
CA GLN A 300 50.90 28.58 -10.20
C GLN A 300 51.76 28.45 -8.96
#